data_AF-A0A927DKW0-F1
#
_entry.id   AF-A0A927DKW0-F1
#
_cell.length_a   1.000
_cell.length_b   1.000
_cell.length_c   1.000
_cell.angle_alpha   90.00
_cell.angle_beta   90.00
_cell.angle_gamma   90.00
#
_symmetry.space_group_name_H-M   'P 1'
#
loop_
_entity.id
_entity.type
_entity.pdbx_description
1 polymer ?
#
loop_
_entity_poly.entity_id
_entity_poly.type
_entity_poly.pdbx_seq_one_letter_code
_entity_poly.pdbx_strand_id
1 'polypeptide(L)'
;MGALMNSAQKRSASALMRVALADRRRCYIMLFSSEVVGYELTSPQGLEQAIRFLSQRFRGGTDLASCFRSIIERMQGGDWYDADAVVISDFIAQRLPDEVVNKVKEMQRVHQHRFHAVAMSAHGKPGIMRIFDHIWRFDTGLRSRLLRRWRR
;
A
#
# COMPACT_ATOMS: atom_id res chain seq x y z
N MET A 1 -19.56 -11.46 -0.18
CA MET A 1 -18.89 -11.35 1.13
C MET A 1 -17.76 -10.33 0.98
N GLY A 2 -17.82 -9.18 1.64
CA GLY A 2 -16.85 -8.09 1.44
C GLY A 2 -15.57 -8.29 2.22
N ALA A 3 -14.41 -7.96 1.62
CA ALA A 3 -13.13 -7.96 2.32
C ALA A 3 -13.02 -6.71 3.21
N LEU A 4 -12.90 -6.93 4.52
CA LEU A 4 -12.52 -5.88 5.45
C LEU A 4 -11.01 -5.72 5.43
N MET A 5 -10.52 -4.49 5.33
CA MET A 5 -9.13 -4.22 5.68
C MET A 5 -8.89 -4.69 7.12
N ASN A 6 -7.96 -5.61 7.33
CA ASN A 6 -7.75 -6.19 8.64
C ASN A 6 -7.15 -5.16 9.61
N SER A 7 -7.28 -5.40 10.92
CA SER A 7 -6.81 -4.43 11.93
C SER A 7 -5.30 -4.15 11.84
N ALA A 8 -4.50 -5.07 11.30
CA ALA A 8 -3.07 -4.87 11.14
C ALA A 8 -2.78 -3.90 9.97
N GLN A 9 -3.45 -4.08 8.82
CA GLN A 9 -3.37 -3.15 7.68
C GLN A 9 -3.79 -1.73 8.10
N LYS A 10 -4.89 -1.61 8.85
CA LYS A 10 -5.36 -0.31 9.37
C LYS A 10 -4.32 0.37 10.25
N ARG A 11 -3.69 -0.37 11.15
CA ARG A 11 -2.64 0.17 12.03
C ARG A 11 -1.39 0.56 11.26
N SER A 12 -0.93 -0.28 10.33
CA SER A 12 0.24 0.03 9.50
C SER A 12 0.00 1.29 8.66
N ALA A 13 -1.15 1.37 7.99
CA ALA A 13 -1.54 2.53 7.20
C ALA A 13 -1.62 3.80 8.09
N SER A 14 -2.30 3.72 9.23
CA SER A 14 -2.39 4.86 10.17
C SER A 14 -1.03 5.32 10.69
N ALA A 15 -0.12 4.39 10.99
CA ALA A 15 1.22 4.73 11.45
C ALA A 15 2.01 5.47 10.38
N LEU A 16 1.99 4.99 9.13
CA LEU A 16 2.66 5.66 8.01
C LEU A 16 2.10 7.07 7.76
N MET A 17 0.78 7.23 7.84
CA MET A 17 0.14 8.54 7.71
C MET A 17 0.60 9.52 8.80
N ARG A 18 0.67 9.05 10.05
CA ARG A 18 1.14 9.88 11.18
C ARG A 18 2.58 10.33 10.99
N VAL A 19 3.44 9.45 10.48
CA VAL A 19 4.83 9.79 10.14
C VAL A 19 4.88 10.83 9.02
N ALA A 20 4.15 10.61 7.91
CA ALA A 20 4.12 11.57 6.80
C ALA A 20 3.62 12.96 7.23
N LEU A 21 2.59 13.01 8.08
CA LEU A 21 2.07 14.26 8.65
C LEU A 21 3.10 14.95 9.57
N ALA A 22 3.79 14.20 10.42
CA ALA A 22 4.82 14.73 11.31
C ALA A 22 6.00 15.32 10.51
N ASP A 23 6.38 14.66 9.41
CA ASP A 23 7.46 15.09 8.52
C ASP A 23 7.03 16.16 7.51
N ARG A 24 5.78 16.64 7.58
CA ARG A 24 5.18 17.59 6.62
C ARG A 24 5.31 17.15 5.15
N ARG A 25 5.23 15.85 4.90
CA ARG A 25 5.25 15.26 3.56
C ARG A 25 3.83 15.15 3.03
N ARG A 26 3.64 15.52 1.76
CA ARG A 26 2.39 15.22 1.05
C ARG A 26 2.22 13.71 0.98
N CYS A 27 1.04 13.22 1.34
CA CYS A 27 0.73 11.80 1.33
C CYS A 27 -0.63 11.58 0.70
N TYR A 28 -0.67 10.79 -0.38
CA TYR A 28 -1.90 10.36 -1.01
C TYR A 28 -2.17 8.92 -0.62
N ILE A 29 -3.38 8.64 -0.15
CA ILE A 29 -3.77 7.31 0.29
C ILE A 29 -4.85 6.80 -0.65
N MET A 30 -4.65 5.58 -1.15
CA MET A 30 -5.62 4.89 -2.00
C MET A 30 -6.08 3.59 -1.35
N LEU A 31 -7.39 3.33 -1.36
CA LEU A 31 -7.97 2.01 -1.08
C LEU A 31 -8.38 1.35 -2.38
N PHE A 32 -8.09 0.07 -2.44
CA PHE A 32 -8.34 -0.75 -3.61
C PHE A 32 -9.13 -2.00 -3.22
N SER A 33 -10.29 -2.15 -3.86
CA SER A 33 -11.02 -3.41 -3.93
C SER A 33 -11.40 -3.68 -5.39
N SER A 34 -12.69 -3.67 -5.71
CA SER A 34 -13.26 -3.50 -7.04
C SER A 34 -13.39 -2.03 -7.44
N GLU A 35 -13.25 -1.12 -6.49
CA GLU A 35 -13.25 0.33 -6.73
C GLU A 35 -11.96 0.94 -6.16
N VAL A 36 -11.61 2.13 -6.67
CA VAL A 36 -10.49 2.94 -6.20
C VAL A 36 -11.04 4.17 -5.50
N VAL A 37 -10.67 4.36 -4.23
CA VAL A 37 -11.00 5.57 -3.48
C VAL A 37 -9.72 6.19 -2.96
N GLY A 38 -9.48 7.46 -3.24
CA GLY A 38 -8.24 8.15 -2.89
C GLY A 38 -8.45 9.45 -2.12
N TYR A 39 -7.55 9.74 -1.18
CA TYR A 39 -7.57 10.91 -0.31
C TYR A 39 -6.18 11.53 -0.20
N GLU A 40 -6.11 12.86 -0.24
CA GLU A 40 -4.86 13.59 -0.03
C GLU A 40 -4.76 14.11 1.41
N LEU A 41 -3.65 13.79 2.07
CA LEU A 41 -3.28 14.34 3.36
C LEU A 41 -2.51 15.66 3.16
N THR A 42 -3.23 16.74 2.88
CA THR A 42 -2.65 18.10 2.80
C THR A 42 -2.85 18.93 4.07
N SER A 43 -3.74 18.52 4.97
CA SER A 43 -4.08 19.27 6.19
C SER A 43 -4.48 18.33 7.34
N PRO A 44 -4.60 18.83 8.59
CA PRO A 44 -5.14 18.06 9.73
C PRO A 44 -6.54 17.46 9.47
N GLN A 45 -7.34 18.08 8.59
CA GLN A 45 -8.64 17.54 8.17
C GLN A 45 -8.50 16.27 7.32
N GLY A 46 -7.39 16.15 6.58
CA GLY A 46 -7.04 14.95 5.84
C GLY A 46 -6.89 13.72 6.74
N LEU A 47 -6.40 13.89 7.97
CA LEU A 47 -6.28 12.79 8.92
C LEU A 47 -7.64 12.26 9.35
N GLU A 48 -8.64 13.13 9.57
CA GLU A 48 -9.99 12.70 9.90
C GLU A 48 -10.63 11.94 8.73
N GLN A 49 -10.43 12.43 7.50
CA GLN A 49 -10.86 11.76 6.28
C GLN A 49 -10.19 10.39 6.15
N ALA A 50 -8.89 10.29 6.44
CA ALA A 50 -8.14 9.04 6.49
C ALA A 50 -8.63 8.09 7.60
N ILE A 51 -9.00 8.58 8.78
CA ILE A 51 -9.55 7.75 9.87
C ILE A 51 -10.93 7.21 9.49
N ARG A 52 -11.79 8.04 8.90
CA ARG A 52 -13.08 7.60 8.35
C ARG A 52 -12.87 6.54 7.27
N PHE A 53 -11.88 6.76 6.39
CA PHE A 53 -11.40 5.82 5.36
C PHE A 53 -10.95 4.47 5.94
N LEU A 54 -10.14 4.46 7.01
CA LEU A 54 -9.71 3.22 7.68
C LEU A 54 -10.90 2.46 8.29
N SER A 55 -12.03 3.11 8.51
CA SER A 55 -13.23 2.55 9.12
C SER A 55 -14.23 1.98 8.09
N GLN A 56 -14.03 2.24 6.79
CA GLN A 56 -14.91 1.75 5.73
C GLN A 56 -14.81 0.22 5.52
N ARG A 57 -15.90 -0.35 4.99
CA ARG A 57 -15.98 -1.76 4.58
C ARG A 57 -15.96 -1.82 3.06
N PHE A 58 -15.12 -2.69 2.48
CA PHE A 58 -15.08 -2.91 1.05
C PHE A 58 -15.88 -4.14 0.67
N ARG A 59 -16.68 -4.03 -0.37
CA ARG A 59 -17.37 -5.16 -1.00
C ARG A 59 -16.64 -5.41 -2.33
N GLY A 60 -15.90 -6.51 -2.45
CA GLY A 60 -15.16 -6.82 -3.67
C GLY A 60 -13.91 -7.69 -3.44
N GLY A 61 -13.36 -8.22 -4.53
CA GLY A 61 -12.03 -8.85 -4.55
C GLY A 61 -10.90 -7.81 -4.58
N THR A 62 -9.66 -8.27 -4.74
CA THR A 62 -8.48 -7.41 -4.86
C THR A 62 -8.05 -7.31 -6.33
N ASP A 63 -8.31 -6.18 -6.97
CA ASP A 63 -7.75 -5.88 -8.29
C ASP A 63 -6.43 -5.12 -8.13
N LEU A 64 -5.33 -5.87 -7.99
CA LEU A 64 -4.00 -5.27 -7.95
C LEU A 64 -3.63 -4.62 -9.30
N ALA A 65 -4.14 -5.10 -10.44
CA ALA A 65 -3.77 -4.52 -11.73
C ALA A 65 -4.28 -3.09 -11.86
N SER A 66 -5.55 -2.86 -11.53
CA SER A 66 -6.13 -1.51 -11.48
C SER A 66 -5.45 -0.64 -10.42
N CYS A 67 -5.07 -1.22 -9.28
CA CYS A 67 -4.29 -0.53 -8.25
C CYS A 67 -2.98 0.05 -8.79
N PHE A 68 -2.18 -0.78 -9.45
CA PHE A 68 -0.92 -0.33 -10.00
C PHE A 68 -1.11 0.67 -11.15
N ARG A 69 -2.14 0.52 -12.00
CA ARG A 69 -2.45 1.52 -13.03
C ARG A 69 -2.74 2.90 -12.43
N SER A 70 -3.55 2.97 -11.38
CA SER A 70 -3.84 4.24 -10.69
C SER A 70 -2.60 4.84 -10.02
N ILE A 71 -1.71 4.01 -9.46
CA ILE A 71 -0.43 4.46 -8.90
C ILE A 71 0.44 5.07 -10.02
N ILE A 72 0.60 4.35 -11.13
CA ILE A 72 1.40 4.78 -12.29
C ILE A 72 0.86 6.11 -12.83
N GLU A 73 -0.43 6.19 -13.13
CA GLU A 73 -1.07 7.39 -13.67
C GLU A 73 -0.85 8.60 -12.76
N ARG A 74 -1.01 8.42 -11.44
CA ARG A 74 -0.80 9.49 -10.47
C ARG A 74 0.65 9.97 -10.46
N MET A 75 1.60 9.05 -10.45
CA MET A 75 3.03 9.35 -10.34
C MET A 75 3.64 9.89 -11.63
N GLN A 76 2.97 9.74 -12.77
CA GLN A 76 3.44 10.26 -14.05
C GLN A 76 3.19 11.77 -14.26
N GLY A 77 2.50 12.46 -13.35
CA GLY A 77 2.15 13.86 -13.57
C GLY A 77 1.91 14.69 -12.31
N GLY A 78 2.00 16.01 -12.50
CA GLY A 78 1.70 17.01 -11.47
C GLY A 78 2.59 16.88 -10.25
N ASP A 79 1.97 17.03 -9.09
CA ASP A 79 2.65 17.12 -7.79
C ASP A 79 3.26 15.80 -7.26
N TRP A 80 3.03 14.69 -7.95
CA TRP A 80 3.43 13.35 -7.51
C TRP A 80 4.54 12.75 -8.37
N TYR A 81 5.15 13.55 -9.25
CA TYR A 81 6.22 13.14 -10.14
C TYR A 81 7.47 12.59 -9.41
N ASP A 82 7.75 13.05 -8.20
CA ASP A 82 8.87 12.55 -7.37
C ASP A 82 8.39 11.66 -6.22
N ALA A 83 7.17 11.13 -6.30
CA ALA A 83 6.60 10.32 -5.23
C ALA A 83 7.18 8.90 -5.19
N ASP A 84 7.13 8.29 -4.01
CA ASP A 84 7.33 6.86 -3.80
C ASP A 84 5.98 6.18 -3.53
N ALA A 85 5.86 4.91 -3.91
CA ALA A 85 4.66 4.12 -3.68
C ALA A 85 4.87 3.11 -2.54
N VAL A 86 3.94 3.06 -1.57
CA VAL A 86 3.91 2.02 -0.54
C VAL A 86 2.60 1.23 -0.66
N VAL A 87 2.71 -0.06 -0.98
CA VAL A 87 1.57 -0.97 -1.11
C VAL A 87 1.49 -1.88 0.12
N ILE A 88 0.36 -1.84 0.83
CA ILE A 88 0.09 -2.69 2.00
C ILE A 88 -0.94 -3.75 1.60
N SER A 89 -0.53 -5.02 1.51
CA SER A 89 -1.40 -6.12 1.10
C SER A 89 -0.91 -7.47 1.64
N ASP A 90 -1.77 -8.49 1.63
CA ASP A 90 -1.33 -9.87 1.80
C ASP A 90 -0.66 -10.43 0.51
N PHE A 91 -0.81 -9.72 -0.61
CA PHE A 91 -0.29 -10.08 -1.94
C PHE A 91 -0.75 -11.46 -2.42
N ILE A 92 -1.92 -11.92 -1.96
CA ILE A 92 -2.59 -13.15 -2.41
C ILE A 92 -3.51 -12.78 -3.59
N ALA A 93 -2.92 -12.28 -4.68
CA ALA A 93 -3.66 -11.77 -5.83
C ALA A 93 -3.30 -12.51 -7.13
N GLN A 94 -3.99 -12.21 -8.23
CA GLN A 94 -3.61 -12.68 -9.56
C GLN A 94 -2.28 -12.06 -10.00
N ARG A 95 -1.60 -12.68 -10.97
CA ARG A 95 -0.39 -12.09 -11.56
C ARG A 95 -0.76 -10.75 -12.19
N LEU A 96 0.14 -9.78 -12.03
CA LEU A 96 0.00 -8.49 -12.71
C LEU A 96 0.28 -8.67 -14.21
N PRO A 97 -0.46 -7.99 -15.09
CA PRO A 97 -0.16 -7.98 -16.52
C PRO A 97 1.26 -7.50 -16.80
N ASP A 98 1.94 -8.09 -17.78
CA ASP A 98 3.33 -7.75 -18.10
C ASP A 98 3.51 -6.28 -18.46
N GLU A 99 2.52 -5.65 -19.10
CA GLU A 99 2.46 -4.21 -19.37
C GLU A 99 2.65 -3.39 -18.08
N VAL A 100 1.89 -3.71 -17.03
CA VAL A 100 1.95 -3.01 -15.74
C VAL A 100 3.30 -3.24 -15.07
N VAL A 101 3.80 -4.47 -15.10
CA VAL A 101 5.11 -4.83 -14.54
C VAL A 101 6.24 -4.06 -15.24
N ASN A 102 6.21 -4.00 -16.57
CA ASN A 102 7.20 -3.31 -17.37
C ASN A 102 7.16 -1.81 -17.10
N LYS A 103 5.97 -1.23 -16.94
CA LYS A 103 5.84 0.20 -16.64
C LYS A 103 6.38 0.56 -15.27
N VAL A 104 6.11 -0.26 -14.24
CA VAL A 104 6.72 -0.08 -12.90
C VAL A 104 8.25 -0.15 -13.00
N LYS A 105 8.79 -1.13 -13.73
CA LYS A 105 10.25 -1.25 -13.92
C LYS A 105 10.86 -0.07 -14.67
N GLU A 106 10.17 0.49 -15.65
CA GLU A 106 10.58 1.71 -16.34
C GLU A 106 10.63 2.88 -15.35
N MET A 107 9.59 3.06 -14.54
CA MET A 107 9.50 4.09 -13.51
C MET A 107 10.62 3.98 -12.46
N GLN A 108 10.94 2.77 -12.02
CA GLN A 108 12.07 2.53 -11.11
C GLN A 108 13.42 2.89 -11.73
N ARG A 109 13.63 2.54 -13.01
CA ARG A 109 14.93 2.73 -13.67
C ARG A 109 15.15 4.15 -14.16
N VAL A 110 14.15 4.73 -14.81
CA VAL A 110 14.26 6.02 -15.51
C VAL A 110 13.99 7.17 -14.56
N HIS A 111 12.95 7.06 -13.75
CA HIS A 111 12.48 8.13 -12.88
C HIS A 111 12.90 7.95 -11.41
N GLN A 112 13.61 6.86 -11.10
CA GLN A 112 14.10 6.55 -9.74
C GLN A 112 13.00 6.45 -8.67
N HIS A 113 11.76 6.21 -9.09
CA HIS A 113 10.64 5.96 -8.19
C HIS A 113 10.87 4.67 -7.39
N ARG A 114 10.55 4.69 -6.11
CA ARG A 114 10.64 3.49 -5.27
C ARG A 114 9.27 2.90 -5.02
N PHE A 115 9.14 1.61 -5.31
CA PHE A 115 7.96 0.82 -5.01
C PHE A 115 8.26 -0.06 -3.81
N HIS A 116 7.54 0.18 -2.72
CA HIS A 116 7.68 -0.52 -1.47
C HIS A 116 6.47 -1.40 -1.17
N ALA A 117 6.71 -2.55 -0.56
CA ALA A 117 5.68 -3.47 -0.10
C ALA A 117 5.73 -3.66 1.41
N VAL A 118 4.56 -3.57 2.05
CA VAL A 118 4.32 -4.08 3.41
C VAL A 118 3.46 -5.34 3.28
N ALA A 119 4.11 -6.50 3.29
CA ALA A 119 3.48 -7.80 3.13
C ALA A 119 2.89 -8.29 4.45
N MET A 120 1.55 -8.37 4.50
CA MET A 120 0.80 -8.74 5.71
C MET A 120 0.61 -10.26 5.87
N SER A 121 1.23 -11.04 4.99
CA SER A 121 1.16 -12.50 4.93
C SER A 121 2.49 -13.07 4.42
N ALA A 122 2.82 -14.30 4.83
CA ALA A 122 3.92 -15.07 4.26
C ALA A 122 3.61 -15.63 2.86
N HIS A 123 2.34 -15.60 2.45
CA HIS A 123 1.83 -16.25 1.24
C HIS A 123 1.81 -15.32 0.00
N GLY A 124 2.46 -14.16 0.06
CA GLY A 124 2.55 -13.25 -1.08
C GLY A 124 3.21 -13.94 -2.28
N LYS A 125 2.57 -13.85 -3.46
CA LYS A 125 3.06 -14.57 -4.65
C LYS A 125 4.42 -14.03 -5.11
N PRO A 126 5.46 -14.89 -5.29
CA PRO A 126 6.81 -14.44 -5.64
C PRO A 126 6.88 -13.54 -6.87
N GLY A 127 6.06 -13.81 -7.90
CA GLY A 127 6.04 -12.98 -9.11
C GLY A 127 5.64 -11.53 -8.87
N ILE A 128 4.69 -11.29 -7.95
CA ILE A 128 4.26 -9.94 -7.57
C ILE A 128 5.32 -9.29 -6.68
N MET A 129 5.88 -10.06 -5.74
CA MET A 129 6.88 -9.55 -4.80
C MET A 129 8.12 -9.00 -5.52
N ARG A 130 8.54 -9.61 -6.64
CA ARG A 130 9.71 -9.17 -7.43
C ARG A 130 9.57 -7.80 -8.11
N ILE A 131 8.40 -7.18 -8.04
CA ILE A 131 8.15 -5.84 -8.60
C ILE A 131 8.64 -4.76 -7.65
N PHE A 132 8.65 -5.02 -6.34
CA PHE A 132 8.99 -4.02 -5.33
C PHE A 132 10.50 -3.95 -5.10
N ASP A 133 11.01 -2.74 -4.90
CA ASP A 133 12.39 -2.47 -4.51
C ASP A 133 12.67 -2.92 -3.07
N HIS A 134 11.68 -2.70 -2.19
CA HIS A 134 11.78 -3.04 -0.78
C HIS A 134 10.53 -3.76 -0.29
N ILE A 135 10.73 -4.82 0.49
CA ILE A 135 9.65 -5.63 1.04
C ILE A 135 9.84 -5.76 2.55
N TRP A 136 8.91 -5.22 3.32
CA TRP A 136 8.79 -5.47 4.75
C TRP A 136 7.70 -6.49 5.01
N ARG A 137 8.08 -7.60 5.63
CA ARG A 137 7.13 -8.66 6.00
C ARG A 137 6.62 -8.41 7.41
N PHE A 138 5.32 -8.17 7.52
CA PHE A 138 4.63 -8.01 8.79
C PHE A 138 3.95 -9.32 9.18
N ASP A 139 4.67 -10.13 9.96
CA ASP A 139 4.13 -11.38 10.47
C ASP A 139 3.12 -11.12 11.61
N THR A 140 1.87 -11.49 11.37
CA THR A 140 0.74 -11.42 12.31
C THR A 140 0.54 -12.71 13.12
N GLY A 141 1.35 -13.75 12.87
CA GLY A 141 1.25 -15.06 13.51
C GLY A 141 1.40 -15.04 15.04
N LEU A 142 0.65 -15.92 15.71
CA LEU A 142 0.70 -16.10 17.16
C LEU A 142 2.13 -16.38 17.68
N ARG A 143 2.92 -17.18 16.95
CA ARG A 143 4.32 -17.49 17.32
C ARG A 143 5.21 -16.26 17.35
N SER A 144 5.14 -15.39 16.35
CA SER A 144 5.96 -14.17 16.33
C SER A 144 5.47 -13.10 17.31
N ARG A 145 4.17 -13.10 17.67
CA ARG A 145 3.65 -12.27 18.78
C ARG A 145 4.16 -12.76 20.15
N LEU A 146 4.22 -14.07 20.36
CA LEU A 146 4.75 -14.66 21.60
C LEU A 146 6.25 -14.42 21.73
N LEU A 147 7.03 -14.62 20.66
CA LEU A 147 8.48 -14.38 20.67
C LEU A 147 8.86 -12.91 20.92
N ARG A 148 8.06 -11.95 20.44
CA ARG A 148 8.28 -10.51 20.72
C ARG A 148 8.01 -10.14 22.18
N ARG A 149 7.17 -10.91 22.89
CA ARG A 149 6.84 -10.68 24.30
C ARG A 149 7.92 -11.21 25.25
N TRP A 150 8.75 -12.14 24.79
CA TRP A 150 9.88 -12.73 25.52
C TRP A 150 11.21 -11.98 25.34
N ARG A 151 11.24 -10.96 24.47
CA ARG A 151 12.43 -10.12 24.18
C ARG A 151 12.32 -8.70 24.73
N ARG A 152 11.35 -8.44 25.61
CA ARG A 152 11.27 -7.22 26.43
C ARG A 152 11.65 -7.55 27.86
#